data_AF-A0A7S3W7Y0-F1
#
_entry.id   AF-A0A7S3W7Y0-F1
#
_cell.length_a   1.000
_cell.length_b   1.000
_cell.length_c   1.000
_cell.angle_alpha   90.00
_cell.angle_beta   90.00
_cell.angle_gamma   90.00
#
_symmetry.space_group_name_H-M   'P 1'
#
loop_
_entity.id
_entity.type
_entity.pdbx_description
1 polymer ?
#
loop_
_entity_poly.entity_id
_entity_poly.type
_entity_poly.pdbx_seq_one_letter_code
_entity_poly.pdbx_strand_id
1 'polypeptide(L)'
;PKLHKPDIYVRIRPLAAEGGHAEDGTVLQKHLEAWDEASVTVGTQHLFSKGEARYAYPRRVFGTEATQREVTDEIVPGLVESFTAESTSVLFFAYGQTGTGKTRTMLGTEASLRSAEPHEEWGVFPRVCTAAFDKLAALRARGVKCRLSGSAIEFYLGECFDLLSSSRAGNSPVQIEAQSH
;
A
#
# COMPACT_ATOMS: atom_id res chain seq x y z
N PRO A 1 15.89 -10.84 -17.37
CA PRO A 1 14.70 -10.75 -16.48
C PRO A 1 13.43 -10.39 -17.28
N LYS A 2 12.42 -11.26 -17.32
CA LYS A 2 11.12 -10.92 -17.92
C LYS A 2 10.45 -9.90 -16.99
N LEU A 3 10.17 -8.69 -17.50
CA LEU A 3 9.39 -7.70 -16.78
C LEU A 3 7.93 -8.20 -16.71
N HIS A 4 7.46 -8.51 -15.50
CA HIS A 4 6.04 -8.79 -15.30
C HIS A 4 5.29 -7.46 -15.30
N LYS A 5 4.15 -7.41 -16.00
CA LYS A 5 3.27 -6.24 -15.95
C LYS A 5 2.85 -6.05 -14.49
N PRO A 6 3.02 -4.86 -13.89
CA PRO A 6 2.64 -4.64 -12.51
C PRO A 6 1.12 -4.70 -12.36
N ASP A 7 0.66 -5.34 -11.29
CA ASP A 7 -0.73 -5.22 -10.86
C ASP A 7 -0.94 -3.85 -10.22
N ILE A 8 -1.90 -3.09 -10.75
CA ILE A 8 -2.22 -1.76 -10.26
C ILE A 8 -3.59 -1.79 -9.60
N TYR A 9 -3.65 -1.40 -8.35
CA TYR A 9 -4.89 -1.29 -7.59
C TYR A 9 -5.18 0.18 -7.30
N VAL A 10 -6.44 0.59 -7.41
CA VAL A 10 -6.88 1.94 -7.03
C VAL A 10 -7.82 1.82 -5.85
N ARG A 11 -7.59 2.60 -4.79
CA ARG A 11 -8.50 2.69 -3.65
C ARG A 11 -8.98 4.11 -3.47
N ILE A 12 -10.29 4.29 -3.55
CA ILE A 12 -10.96 5.57 -3.37
C ILE A 12 -11.37 5.67 -1.90
N ARG A 13 -10.90 6.70 -1.20
CA ARG A 13 -11.32 6.93 0.19
C ARG A 13 -12.71 7.57 0.23
N PRO A 14 -13.50 7.33 1.30
CA PRO A 14 -14.66 8.16 1.62
C PRO A 14 -14.28 9.64 1.75
N LEU A 15 -15.24 10.53 1.48
CA LEU A 15 -15.12 11.94 1.82
C LEU A 15 -14.98 12.11 3.34
N ALA A 16 -14.22 13.12 3.76
CA ALA A 16 -14.09 13.40 5.18
C ALA A 16 -15.37 14.06 5.69
N ALA A 17 -15.77 13.79 6.93
CA ALA A 17 -16.90 14.49 7.55
C ALA A 17 -16.58 15.99 7.78
N GLU A 18 -15.32 16.30 8.13
CA GLU A 18 -14.83 17.67 8.35
C GLU A 18 -13.37 17.81 7.87
N GLY A 19 -12.95 19.04 7.51
CA GLY A 19 -11.58 19.37 7.11
C GLY A 19 -11.37 19.49 5.59
N GLY A 20 -10.10 19.60 5.13
CA GLY A 20 -9.72 19.94 3.75
C GLY A 20 -10.03 18.91 2.66
N HIS A 21 -10.91 17.96 2.97
CA HIS A 21 -11.22 16.76 2.22
C HIS A 21 -12.70 16.37 2.34
N ALA A 22 -13.50 17.25 2.96
CA ALA A 22 -14.96 17.19 3.04
C ALA A 22 -15.59 17.79 1.77
N GLU A 23 -16.88 17.52 1.56
CA GLU A 23 -17.66 18.12 0.48
C GLU A 23 -17.98 19.58 0.85
N ASP A 24 -17.10 20.50 0.50
CA ASP A 24 -17.23 21.93 0.82
C ASP A 24 -17.84 22.76 -0.32
N GLY A 25 -18.32 22.08 -1.38
CA GLY A 25 -18.91 22.72 -2.56
C GLY A 25 -17.89 23.41 -3.47
N THR A 26 -16.59 23.30 -3.20
CA THR A 26 -15.54 23.90 -4.04
C THR A 26 -15.49 23.20 -5.39
N VAL A 27 -15.58 23.97 -6.47
CA VAL A 27 -15.42 23.43 -7.83
C VAL A 27 -13.95 23.08 -8.06
N LEU A 28 -13.67 21.78 -8.14
CA LEU A 28 -12.33 21.27 -8.44
C LEU A 28 -12.10 21.23 -9.95
N GLN A 29 -10.96 21.76 -10.40
CA GLN A 29 -10.53 21.65 -11.81
C GLN A 29 -10.45 20.20 -12.29
N LYS A 30 -10.15 19.26 -11.37
CA LYS A 30 -10.15 17.82 -11.62
C LYS A 30 -10.90 17.12 -10.50
N HIS A 31 -11.84 16.26 -10.85
CA HIS A 31 -12.59 15.47 -9.88
C HIS A 31 -12.80 14.05 -10.40
N LEU A 32 -12.99 13.12 -9.48
CA LEU A 32 -13.40 11.76 -9.80
C LEU A 32 -14.88 11.81 -10.21
N GLU A 33 -15.18 11.54 -11.48
CA GLU A 33 -16.54 11.63 -12.02
C GLU A 33 -17.27 10.29 -11.91
N ALA A 34 -16.58 9.19 -12.21
CA ALA A 34 -17.14 7.84 -12.10
C ALA A 34 -16.02 6.80 -11.90
N TRP A 35 -16.41 5.62 -11.41
CA TRP A 35 -15.55 4.45 -11.38
C TRP A 35 -16.39 3.18 -11.54
N ASP A 36 -15.75 2.14 -12.06
CA ASP A 36 -16.25 0.75 -12.04
C ASP A 36 -15.15 -0.16 -11.51
N GLU A 37 -15.33 -1.48 -11.58
CA GLU A 37 -14.42 -2.45 -10.96
C GLU A 37 -12.97 -2.40 -11.48
N ALA A 38 -12.72 -1.88 -12.68
CA ALA A 38 -11.40 -1.90 -13.32
C ALA A 38 -11.01 -0.57 -13.97
N SER A 39 -11.81 0.48 -13.79
CA SER A 39 -11.50 1.79 -14.36
C SER A 39 -12.00 2.95 -13.52
N VAL A 40 -11.27 4.06 -13.62
CA VAL A 40 -11.63 5.34 -13.01
C VAL A 40 -11.72 6.41 -14.08
N THR A 41 -12.67 7.31 -13.92
CA THR A 41 -12.92 8.39 -14.85
C THR A 41 -12.78 9.73 -14.16
N VAL A 42 -11.89 10.57 -14.69
CA VAL A 42 -11.57 11.88 -14.14
C VAL A 42 -12.15 12.95 -15.03
N GLY A 43 -13.10 13.71 -14.48
CA GLY A 43 -13.64 14.91 -15.10
C GLY A 43 -12.67 16.07 -14.95
N THR A 44 -12.54 16.87 -15.99
CA THR A 44 -11.79 18.14 -15.96
C THR A 44 -12.71 19.30 -16.30
N GLN A 45 -12.64 20.36 -15.51
CA GLN A 45 -13.38 21.59 -15.75
C GLN A 45 -12.39 22.76 -15.80
N HIS A 46 -12.31 23.40 -16.96
CA HIS A 46 -11.47 24.58 -17.16
C HIS A 46 -12.25 25.68 -17.87
N LEU A 47 -12.59 26.76 -17.15
CA LEU A 47 -13.38 27.92 -17.62
C LEU A 47 -14.72 27.52 -18.27
N PHE A 48 -14.70 27.13 -19.54
CA PHE A 48 -15.85 26.76 -20.38
C PHE A 48 -15.71 25.41 -21.07
N SER A 49 -14.60 24.68 -20.87
CA SER A 49 -14.40 23.33 -21.40
C SER A 49 -14.58 22.28 -20.30
N LYS A 50 -15.49 21.33 -20.57
CA LYS A 50 -15.59 20.07 -19.82
C LYS A 50 -14.87 18.99 -20.62
N GLY A 51 -13.94 18.30 -19.98
CA GLY A 51 -13.25 17.14 -20.50
C GLY A 51 -13.42 15.95 -19.58
N GLU A 52 -13.16 14.76 -20.10
CA GLU A 52 -13.21 13.52 -19.33
C GLU A 52 -12.08 12.60 -19.80
N ALA A 53 -11.40 11.96 -18.85
CA ALA A 53 -10.37 10.98 -19.14
C ALA A 53 -10.67 9.67 -18.38
N ARG A 54 -10.85 8.59 -19.13
CA ARG A 54 -11.05 7.24 -18.57
C ARG A 54 -9.73 6.49 -18.50
N TYR A 55 -9.43 5.93 -17.34
CA TYR A 55 -8.23 5.14 -17.07
C TYR A 55 -8.61 3.68 -16.75
N ALA A 56 -8.36 2.78 -17.70
CA ALA A 56 -8.70 1.34 -17.60
C ALA A 56 -7.44 0.45 -17.55
N TYR A 57 -6.43 0.88 -16.80
CA TYR A 57 -5.24 0.08 -16.47
C TYR A 57 -5.28 -0.60 -15.09
N PRO A 58 -6.09 -0.17 -14.08
CA PRO A 58 -6.17 -0.89 -12.82
C PRO A 58 -6.67 -2.32 -13.01
N ARG A 59 -6.08 -3.24 -12.24
CA ARG A 59 -6.60 -4.60 -12.08
C ARG A 59 -7.90 -4.58 -11.27
N ARG A 60 -7.97 -3.75 -10.23
CA ARG A 60 -9.17 -3.55 -9.40
C ARG A 60 -9.24 -2.11 -8.91
N VAL A 61 -10.45 -1.59 -8.85
CA VAL A 61 -10.80 -0.32 -8.19
C VAL A 61 -11.68 -0.64 -6.99
N PHE A 62 -11.22 -0.20 -5.82
CA PHE A 62 -11.95 -0.26 -4.55
C PHE A 62 -12.64 1.07 -4.33
N GLY A 63 -13.97 1.07 -4.29
CA GLY A 63 -14.79 2.25 -4.03
C GLY A 63 -14.71 2.75 -2.58
N THR A 64 -15.47 3.79 -2.27
CA THR A 64 -15.49 4.42 -0.94
C THR A 64 -15.87 3.46 0.17
N GLU A 65 -16.77 2.52 -0.09
CA GLU A 65 -17.28 1.56 0.90
C GLU A 65 -16.31 0.38 1.14
N ALA A 66 -15.21 0.30 0.40
CA ALA A 66 -14.30 -0.83 0.47
C ALA A 66 -13.56 -0.91 1.80
N THR A 67 -13.80 -2.00 2.52
CA THR A 67 -13.22 -2.25 3.84
C THR A 67 -11.73 -2.59 3.75
N GLN A 68 -11.02 -2.49 4.87
CA GLN A 68 -9.63 -2.98 4.97
C GLN A 68 -9.53 -4.45 4.56
N ARG A 69 -10.48 -5.26 5.02
CA ARG A 69 -10.55 -6.69 4.72
C ARG A 69 -10.70 -6.95 3.23
N GLU A 70 -11.66 -6.32 2.56
CA GLU A 70 -11.88 -6.50 1.12
C GLU A 70 -10.61 -6.20 0.30
N VAL A 71 -9.96 -5.08 0.60
CA VAL A 71 -8.71 -4.68 -0.06
C VAL A 71 -7.61 -5.71 0.18
N THR A 72 -7.48 -6.20 1.41
CA THR A 72 -6.41 -7.13 1.79
C THR A 72 -6.66 -8.54 1.28
N ASP A 73 -7.92 -8.99 1.24
CA ASP A 73 -8.29 -10.34 0.76
C ASP A 73 -7.99 -10.48 -0.74
N GLU A 74 -8.10 -9.40 -1.52
CA GLU A 74 -7.70 -9.37 -2.93
C GLU A 74 -6.17 -9.34 -3.13
N ILE A 75 -5.44 -8.55 -2.32
CA ILE A 75 -4.03 -8.23 -2.57
C ILE A 75 -3.06 -9.22 -1.91
N VAL A 76 -3.32 -9.59 -0.64
CA VAL A 76 -2.35 -10.31 0.21
C VAL A 76 -2.00 -11.71 -0.33
N PRO A 77 -2.95 -12.54 -0.80
CA PRO A 77 -2.62 -13.89 -1.27
C PRO A 77 -1.56 -13.89 -2.38
N GLY A 78 -1.75 -13.07 -3.42
CA GLY A 78 -0.81 -12.99 -4.54
C GLY A 78 0.57 -12.45 -4.14
N LEU A 79 0.62 -11.50 -3.20
CA LEU A 79 1.88 -11.00 -2.64
C LEU A 79 2.64 -12.10 -1.90
N VAL A 80 1.98 -12.84 -1.02
CA VAL A 80 2.60 -13.89 -0.19
C VAL A 80 3.04 -15.07 -1.03
N GLU A 81 2.22 -15.48 -2.00
CA GLU A 81 2.58 -16.53 -2.96
C GLU A 81 3.83 -16.14 -3.76
N SER A 82 3.86 -14.92 -4.29
CA SER A 82 5.02 -14.42 -5.05
C SER A 82 6.25 -14.26 -4.17
N PHE A 83 6.10 -13.78 -2.93
CA PHE A 83 7.20 -13.61 -1.97
C PHE A 83 7.82 -14.94 -1.53
N THR A 84 6.99 -15.99 -1.43
CA THR A 84 7.43 -17.31 -0.97
C THR A 84 7.80 -18.26 -2.11
N ALA A 85 7.61 -17.83 -3.35
CA ALA A 85 8.09 -18.54 -4.53
C ALA A 85 9.62 -18.47 -4.63
N GLU A 86 10.22 -19.52 -5.15
CA GLU A 86 11.67 -19.56 -5.34
C GLU A 86 12.13 -18.42 -6.27
N SER A 87 13.21 -17.73 -5.90
CA SER A 87 13.89 -16.70 -6.71
C SER A 87 13.05 -15.47 -7.12
N THR A 88 12.02 -15.10 -6.35
CA THR A 88 11.16 -13.95 -6.65
C THR A 88 11.34 -12.81 -5.63
N SER A 89 11.47 -11.59 -6.13
CA SER A 89 11.42 -10.36 -5.33
C SER A 89 10.11 -9.64 -5.61
N VAL A 90 9.39 -9.25 -4.55
CA VAL A 90 8.10 -8.55 -4.65
C VAL A 90 8.24 -7.15 -4.08
N LEU A 91 7.71 -6.15 -4.78
CA LEU A 91 7.60 -4.77 -4.30
C LEU A 91 6.12 -4.37 -4.27
N PHE A 92 5.65 -3.95 -3.11
CA PHE A 92 4.32 -3.36 -2.92
C PHE A 92 4.48 -1.99 -2.27
N PHE A 93 3.88 -0.96 -2.87
CA PHE A 93 3.89 0.39 -2.33
C PHE A 93 2.55 1.08 -2.57
N ALA A 94 2.19 1.97 -1.67
CA ALA A 94 1.02 2.83 -1.83
C ALA A 94 1.45 4.21 -2.35
N TYR A 95 0.77 4.71 -3.38
CA TYR A 95 1.03 6.01 -3.98
C TYR A 95 -0.21 6.90 -3.94
N GLY A 96 -0.02 8.21 -3.76
CA GLY A 96 -1.08 9.20 -3.69
C GLY A 96 -0.68 10.45 -2.90
N GLN A 97 -1.52 11.50 -2.98
CA GLN A 97 -1.31 12.76 -2.23
C GLN A 97 -1.36 12.53 -0.70
N THR A 98 -0.79 13.45 0.08
CA THR A 98 -1.03 13.50 1.53
C THR A 98 -2.53 13.53 1.82
N GLY A 99 -2.98 12.75 2.83
CA GLY A 99 -4.40 12.65 3.18
C GLY A 99 -5.22 11.63 2.39
N THR A 100 -4.67 10.98 1.35
CA THR A 100 -5.44 9.99 0.54
C THR A 100 -5.54 8.59 1.16
N GLY A 101 -5.06 8.39 2.39
CA GLY A 101 -5.19 7.11 3.09
C GLY A 101 -4.10 6.07 2.82
N LYS A 102 -2.92 6.46 2.29
CA LYS A 102 -1.78 5.54 2.08
C LYS A 102 -1.42 4.74 3.34
N THR A 103 -1.20 5.43 4.47
CA THR A 103 -0.85 4.81 5.75
C THR A 103 -1.98 3.90 6.27
N ARG A 104 -3.24 4.32 6.10
CA ARG A 104 -4.43 3.50 6.42
C ARG A 104 -4.42 2.20 5.62
N THR A 105 -4.18 2.25 4.31
CA THR A 105 -4.11 1.03 3.47
C THR A 105 -2.94 0.13 3.84
N MET A 106 -1.74 0.70 4.04
CA MET A 106 -0.54 -0.08 4.33
C MET A 106 -0.57 -0.70 5.72
N LEU A 107 -0.90 0.08 6.75
CA LEU A 107 -0.74 -0.33 8.15
C LEU A 107 -2.08 -0.54 8.85
N GLY A 108 -3.08 0.29 8.54
CA GLY A 108 -4.33 0.35 9.29
C GLY A 108 -4.39 1.58 10.18
N THR A 109 -5.22 1.52 11.20
CA THR A 109 -5.27 2.55 12.25
C THR A 109 -4.21 2.28 13.31
N GLU A 110 -3.73 3.32 13.98
CA GLU A 110 -2.78 3.18 15.09
C GLU A 110 -3.32 2.27 16.19
N ALA A 111 -4.62 2.39 16.52
CA ALA A 111 -5.29 1.51 17.47
C ALA A 111 -5.25 0.05 17.02
N SER A 112 -5.53 -0.23 15.74
CA SER A 112 -5.49 -1.59 15.21
C SER A 112 -4.08 -2.19 15.26
N LEU A 113 -3.03 -1.41 14.96
CA LEU A 113 -1.64 -1.89 14.99
C LEU A 113 -1.14 -2.23 16.40
N ARG A 114 -1.75 -1.66 17.44
CA ARG A 114 -1.44 -2.00 18.83
C ARG A 114 -2.14 -3.27 19.31
N SER A 115 -3.08 -3.81 18.53
CA SER A 115 -3.72 -5.08 18.83
C SER A 115 -2.71 -6.23 18.75
N ALA A 116 -2.67 -7.06 19.78
CA ALA A 116 -1.89 -8.31 19.76
C ALA A 116 -2.53 -9.37 18.85
N GLU A 117 -3.85 -9.32 18.71
CA GLU A 117 -4.64 -10.24 17.88
C GLU A 117 -5.02 -9.62 16.53
N PRO A 118 -5.30 -10.43 15.50
CA PRO A 118 -5.79 -9.95 14.21
C PRO A 118 -6.98 -8.99 14.34
N HIS A 119 -6.83 -7.81 13.76
CA HIS A 119 -7.84 -6.75 13.84
C HIS A 119 -8.46 -6.48 12.47
N GLU A 120 -9.76 -6.18 12.41
CA GLU A 120 -10.47 -5.93 11.14
C GLU A 120 -9.84 -4.78 10.34
N GLU A 121 -9.47 -3.70 11.04
CA GLU A 121 -8.82 -2.52 10.48
C GLU A 121 -7.32 -2.68 10.10
N TRP A 122 -6.71 -3.86 10.30
CA TRP A 122 -5.34 -4.09 9.84
C TRP A 122 -5.20 -3.89 8.34
N GLY A 123 -4.17 -3.13 7.96
CA GLY A 123 -3.80 -2.90 6.57
C GLY A 123 -3.04 -4.09 5.96
N VAL A 124 -2.47 -3.85 4.78
CA VAL A 124 -1.75 -4.87 4.00
C VAL A 124 -0.54 -5.42 4.74
N PHE A 125 0.31 -4.57 5.32
CA PHE A 125 1.58 -4.97 5.93
C PHE A 125 1.42 -6.00 7.08
N PRO A 126 0.64 -5.75 8.15
CA PRO A 126 0.50 -6.74 9.23
C PRO A 126 -0.09 -8.06 8.74
N ARG A 127 -1.03 -8.03 7.78
CA ARG A 127 -1.63 -9.24 7.20
C ARG A 127 -0.67 -10.03 6.32
N VAL A 128 0.16 -9.35 5.52
CA VAL A 128 1.24 -10.00 4.75
C VAL A 128 2.23 -10.67 5.70
N CYS A 129 2.61 -10.02 6.80
CA CYS A 129 3.49 -10.62 7.80
C CYS A 129 2.89 -11.92 8.36
N THR A 130 1.65 -11.89 8.86
CA THR A 130 0.97 -13.09 9.39
C THR A 130 0.90 -14.21 8.36
N ALA A 131 0.39 -13.92 7.16
CA ALA A 131 0.26 -14.91 6.10
C ALA A 131 1.62 -15.48 5.64
N ALA A 132 2.68 -14.65 5.63
CA ALA A 132 4.03 -15.12 5.35
C ALA A 132 4.56 -16.04 6.45
N PHE A 133 4.34 -15.73 7.73
CA PHE A 133 4.71 -16.62 8.83
C PHE A 133 4.01 -17.98 8.73
N ASP A 134 2.71 -17.99 8.43
CA ASP A 134 1.93 -19.23 8.25
C ASP A 134 2.46 -20.07 7.09
N LYS A 135 2.73 -19.42 5.94
CA LYS A 135 3.29 -20.08 4.76
C LYS A 135 4.67 -20.68 5.06
N LEU A 136 5.53 -19.94 5.76
CA LEU A 136 6.86 -20.41 6.15
C LEU A 136 6.80 -21.56 7.15
N ALA A 137 5.84 -21.54 8.09
CA ALA A 137 5.61 -22.65 9.01
C ALA A 137 5.19 -23.92 8.26
N ALA A 138 4.28 -23.80 7.28
CA ALA A 138 3.87 -24.92 6.44
C ALA A 138 5.03 -25.49 5.58
N LEU A 139 5.89 -24.62 5.06
CA LEU A 139 7.11 -25.03 4.32
C LEU A 139 8.09 -25.77 5.24
N ARG A 140 8.30 -25.28 6.47
CA ARG A 140 9.14 -25.96 7.47
C ARG A 140 8.60 -27.33 7.85
N ALA A 141 7.29 -27.48 8.02
CA ALA A 141 6.66 -28.76 8.28
C ALA A 141 6.89 -29.80 7.16
N ARG A 142 7.13 -29.33 5.93
CA ARG A 142 7.50 -30.15 4.76
C ARG A 142 9.00 -30.39 4.62
N GLY A 143 9.81 -29.97 5.60
CA GLY A 143 11.27 -30.14 5.59
C GLY A 143 12.04 -29.06 4.83
N VAL A 144 11.38 -27.99 4.38
CA VAL A 144 12.06 -26.87 3.70
C VAL A 144 12.72 -25.96 4.74
N LYS A 145 14.03 -25.71 4.58
CA LYS A 145 14.76 -24.78 5.43
C LYS A 145 14.52 -23.34 4.97
N CYS A 146 13.96 -22.50 5.84
CA CYS A 146 13.67 -21.10 5.53
C CYS A 146 14.21 -20.16 6.63
N ARG A 147 14.83 -19.06 6.21
CA ARG A 147 15.23 -17.93 7.08
C ARG A 147 14.45 -16.70 6.66
N LEU A 148 13.80 -16.05 7.63
CA LEU A 148 13.14 -14.76 7.44
C LEU A 148 13.94 -13.69 8.18
N SER A 149 14.22 -12.59 7.50
CA SER A 149 14.89 -11.42 8.05
C SER A 149 14.03 -10.19 7.74
N GLY A 150 14.02 -9.20 8.63
CA GLY A 150 13.29 -7.95 8.43
C GLY A 150 14.18 -6.74 8.68
N SER A 151 13.97 -5.69 7.92
CA SER A 151 14.56 -4.37 8.10
C SER A 151 13.48 -3.31 7.91
N ALA A 152 13.64 -2.15 8.56
CA ALA A 152 12.73 -1.03 8.42
C ALA A 152 13.54 0.25 8.24
N ILE A 153 13.38 0.89 7.09
CA ILE A 153 14.16 2.06 6.67
C ILE A 153 13.20 3.20 6.35
N GLU A 154 13.48 4.40 6.86
CA GLU A 154 12.80 5.63 6.50
C GLU A 154 13.70 6.48 5.60
N PHE A 155 13.12 6.99 4.51
CA PHE A 155 13.77 7.99 3.66
C PHE A 155 13.15 9.35 3.94
N TYR A 156 13.95 10.30 4.43
CA TYR A 156 13.48 11.65 4.77
C TYR A 156 14.51 12.69 4.34
N LEU A 157 14.08 13.68 3.54
CA LEU A 157 14.93 14.77 3.02
C LEU A 157 16.25 14.33 2.35
N GLY A 158 16.26 13.17 1.69
CA GLY A 158 17.46 12.63 1.04
C GLY A 158 18.38 11.85 1.97
N GLU A 159 18.02 11.72 3.24
CA GLU A 159 18.70 10.91 4.25
C GLU A 159 17.93 9.62 4.53
N CYS A 160 18.64 8.59 5.01
CA CYS A 160 18.09 7.26 5.28
C CYS A 160 18.25 6.92 6.75
N PHE A 161 17.19 6.46 7.43
CA PHE A 161 17.21 6.17 8.87
C PHE A 161 16.81 4.71 9.12
N ASP A 162 17.58 3.99 9.94
CA ASP A 162 17.23 2.64 10.40
C ASP A 162 16.30 2.71 11.61
N LEU A 163 15.05 2.32 11.39
CA LEU A 163 13.98 2.37 12.39
C LEU A 163 14.09 1.27 13.46
N LEU A 164 14.98 0.28 13.28
CA LEU A 164 15.19 -0.82 14.23
C LEU A 164 16.46 -0.65 15.08
N SER A 165 17.22 0.43 14.87
CA SER A 165 18.47 0.67 15.60
C SER A 165 18.21 1.03 17.08
N SER A 166 18.92 0.37 18.00
CA SER A 166 18.75 0.55 19.45
C SER A 166 19.44 1.79 20.03
N SER A 167 20.17 2.55 19.20
CA SER A 167 20.84 3.77 19.63
C SER A 167 19.83 4.91 19.75
N ARG A 168 19.40 5.20 20.98
CA ARG A 168 18.71 6.46 21.30
C ARG A 168 19.62 7.70 21.18
N ALA A 169 20.90 7.51 20.85
CA ALA A 169 21.83 8.58 20.49
C ALA A 169 21.94 8.66 18.96
N GLY A 170 21.09 9.50 18.37
CA GLY A 170 21.19 9.96 16.98
C GLY A 170 20.38 9.14 15.98
N ASN A 171 19.30 9.75 15.47
CA ASN A 171 18.85 9.60 14.09
C ASN A 171 20.01 9.96 13.14
N SER A 172 21.09 9.18 13.15
CA SER A 172 22.20 9.39 12.23
C SER A 172 21.86 8.69 10.93
N PRO A 173 21.98 9.39 9.78
CA PRO A 173 21.74 8.78 8.50
C PRO A 173 22.59 7.53 8.29
N VAL A 174 21.98 6.46 7.83
CA VAL A 174 22.66 5.25 7.39
C VAL A 174 23.24 5.53 6.01
N GLN A 175 24.53 5.25 5.83
CA GLN A 175 25.19 5.32 4.53
C GLN A 175 24.71 4.13 3.68
N ILE A 176 24.05 4.40 2.55
CA ILE A 176 23.73 3.37 1.57
C ILE A 176 24.89 3.32 0.56
N GLU A 177 25.74 2.31 0.67
CA GLU A 177 26.72 2.00 -0.38
C GLU A 177 25.99 1.33 -1.55
N ALA A 178 25.90 2.04 -2.68
CA ALA A 178 25.46 1.44 -3.92
C ALA A 178 26.53 0.43 -4.37
N GLN A 179 26.22 -0.87 -4.30
CA GLN A 179 27.07 -1.87 -4.93
C GLN A 179 26.95 -1.69 -6.44
N SER A 180 28.01 -1.14 -7.05
CA SER A 180 28.18 -1.09 -8.50
C SER A 180 28.29 -2.52 -9.01
N HIS A 181 27.29 -2.96 -9.78
CA HIS A 181 27.37 -4.14 -10.62
C HIS A 181 27.79 -3.75 -12.04
#